data_AF-A0A9D7RDS2-F1
#
_entry.id   AF-A0A9D7RDS2-F1
#
_cell.length_a   1.000
_cell.length_b   1.000
_cell.length_c   1.000
_cell.angle_alpha   90.00
_cell.angle_beta   90.00
_cell.angle_gamma   90.00
#
_symmetry.space_group_name_H-M   'P 1'
#
loop_
_entity.id
_entity.type
_entity.pdbx_description
1 polymer ?
#
loop_
_entity_poly.entity_id
_entity_poly.type
_entity_poly.pdbx_seq_one_letter_code
_entity_poly.pdbx_strand_id
1 'polypeptide(L)'
;MNQSRFLLYLGAVSACTAIGLFLLNRLPGFQVHAFFAWGTFAFFTLFTLLAFWYGRMASLSANKHQFTNAFMGLTMAKMLFSLMIIVGYFFLAKPTDKLFIVPFFGIYLIYTVFETALLMKLGRTH
;
A
#
# COMPACT_ATOMS: atom_id res chain seq x y z
N MET A 1 2.14 15.23 -11.33
CA MET A 1 2.10 15.75 -9.93
C MET A 1 3.53 15.95 -9.43
N ASN A 2 3.83 17.10 -8.79
CA ASN A 2 5.18 17.36 -8.26
C ASN A 2 5.53 16.42 -7.09
N GLN A 3 6.81 16.04 -7.01
CA GLN A 3 7.35 15.12 -6.00
C GLN A 3 7.04 15.57 -4.57
N SER A 4 7.16 16.87 -4.26
CA SER A 4 6.85 17.39 -2.92
C SER A 4 5.38 17.25 -2.55
N ARG A 5 4.45 17.42 -3.51
CA ARG A 5 3.02 17.22 -3.26
C ARG A 5 2.69 15.74 -3.07
N PHE A 6 3.34 14.86 -3.84
CA PHE A 6 3.21 13.42 -3.66
C PHE A 6 3.65 12.99 -2.25
N LEU A 7 4.84 13.41 -1.83
CA LEU A 7 5.38 13.07 -0.50
C LEU A 7 4.52 13.63 0.63
N LEU A 8 3.95 14.82 0.46
CA LEU A 8 3.02 15.39 1.43
C LEU A 8 1.73 14.56 1.55
N TYR A 9 1.13 14.15 0.43
CA TYR A 9 -0.07 13.30 0.47
C TYR A 9 0.24 11.89 0.99
N LEU A 10 1.35 11.29 0.59
CA LEU A 10 1.81 10.00 1.11
C LEU A 10 2.06 10.09 2.62
N GLY A 11 2.70 11.16 3.09
CA GLY A 11 2.94 11.42 4.50
C GLY A 11 1.64 11.57 5.28
N ALA A 12 0.68 12.34 4.76
CA ALA A 12 -0.63 12.53 5.39
C ALA A 12 -1.44 11.22 5.46
N VAL A 13 -1.52 10.46 4.36
CA VAL A 13 -2.21 9.15 4.34
C VAL A 13 -1.52 8.15 5.26
N SER A 14 -0.19 8.11 5.25
CA SER A 14 0.59 7.24 6.13
C SER A 14 0.40 7.61 7.61
N ALA A 15 0.38 8.91 7.94
CA ALA A 15 0.14 9.39 9.30
C ALA A 15 -1.28 9.04 9.78
N CYS A 16 -2.30 9.30 8.96
CA CYS A 16 -3.68 8.92 9.27
C CYS A 16 -3.82 7.41 9.47
N THR A 17 -3.19 6.61 8.61
CA THR A 17 -3.20 5.14 8.72
C THR A 17 -2.47 4.67 9.98
N ALA A 18 -1.32 5.26 10.30
CA ALA A 18 -0.56 4.94 11.51
C ALA A 18 -1.34 5.28 12.79
N ILE A 19 -2.05 6.42 12.82
CA ILE A 19 -2.94 6.79 13.92
C ILE A 19 -4.07 5.78 14.06
N GLY A 20 -4.75 5.44 12.95
CA GLY A 20 -5.81 4.44 12.95
C GLY A 20 -5.32 3.07 13.42
N LEU A 21 -4.13 2.66 12.99
CA LEU A 21 -3.48 1.41 13.41
C LEU A 21 -3.12 1.44 14.89
N PHE A 22 -2.60 2.55 15.38
CA PHE A 22 -2.25 2.72 16.79
C PHE A 22 -3.49 2.61 17.68
N LEU A 23 -4.61 3.22 17.28
CA LEU A 23 -5.90 3.10 17.98
C LEU A 23 -6.44 1.67 17.92
N LEU A 24 -6.39 1.01 16.75
CA LEU A 24 -6.84 -0.38 16.60
C LEU A 24 -6.03 -1.33 17.48
N ASN A 25 -4.72 -1.13 17.57
CA ASN A 25 -3.85 -1.89 18.46
C ASN A 25 -4.11 -1.62 19.95
N ARG A 26 -4.98 -0.68 20.35
CA ARG A 26 -5.40 -0.59 21.76
C ARG A 26 -6.52 -1.57 22.10
N LEU A 27 -7.24 -2.09 21.12
CA LEU A 27 -8.33 -3.03 21.34
C LEU A 27 -7.81 -4.45 21.66
N PRO A 28 -8.45 -5.17 22.58
CA PRO A 28 -8.11 -6.57 22.88
C PRO A 28 -8.32 -7.44 21.62
N GLY A 29 -7.40 -8.38 21.38
CA GLY A 29 -7.36 -9.23 20.18
C GLY A 29 -6.45 -8.70 19.05
N PHE A 30 -6.39 -7.38 18.85
CA PHE A 30 -5.53 -6.80 17.79
C PHE A 30 -4.07 -6.65 18.19
N GLN A 31 -3.80 -6.50 19.49
CA GLN A 31 -2.45 -6.32 20.05
C GLN A 31 -1.48 -7.46 19.68
N VAL A 32 -1.98 -8.70 19.64
CA VAL A 32 -1.19 -9.89 19.31
C VAL A 32 -0.66 -9.83 17.88
N HIS A 33 -1.38 -9.15 16.99
CA HIS A 33 -1.06 -8.99 15.57
C HIS A 33 -0.42 -7.64 15.25
N ALA A 34 -0.08 -6.82 16.26
CA ALA A 34 0.45 -5.49 16.06
C ALA A 34 1.71 -5.48 15.18
N PHE A 35 2.64 -6.42 15.42
CA PHE A 35 3.86 -6.52 14.62
C PHE A 35 3.58 -6.77 13.13
N PHE A 36 2.63 -7.66 12.84
CA PHE A 36 2.20 -7.94 11.48
C PHE A 36 1.50 -6.73 10.83
N ALA A 37 0.66 -6.02 11.59
CA ALA A 37 -0.04 -4.83 11.15
C ALA A 37 0.93 -3.69 10.80
N TRP A 38 1.93 -3.42 11.66
CA TRP A 38 2.98 -2.43 11.40
C TRP A 38 3.89 -2.84 10.24
N GLY A 39 4.24 -4.12 10.12
CA GLY A 39 5.01 -4.63 8.99
C GLY A 39 4.27 -4.46 7.66
N THR A 40 2.96 -4.75 7.64
CA THR A 40 2.09 -4.53 6.49
C THR A 40 2.01 -3.05 6.12
N PHE A 41 1.87 -2.17 7.11
CA PHE A 41 1.86 -0.72 6.91
C PHE A 41 3.17 -0.22 6.29
N ALA A 42 4.32 -0.67 6.81
CA ALA A 42 5.63 -0.33 6.26
C ALA A 42 5.77 -0.84 4.82
N PHE A 43 5.35 -2.07 4.56
CA PHE A 43 5.37 -2.67 3.22
C PHE A 43 4.56 -1.85 2.21
N PHE A 44 3.30 -1.52 2.49
CA PHE A 44 2.47 -0.75 1.55
C PHE A 44 2.99 0.67 1.36
N THR A 45 3.50 1.31 2.42
CA THR A 45 4.12 2.64 2.30
C THR A 45 5.31 2.62 1.34
N LEU A 46 6.21 1.64 1.50
CA LEU A 46 7.38 1.48 0.66
C LEU A 46 6.99 1.08 -0.76
N PHE A 47 6.01 0.18 -0.91
CA PHE A 47 5.47 -0.22 -2.20
C PHE A 47 4.92 0.97 -2.98
N THR A 48 4.12 1.83 -2.35
CA THR A 48 3.58 3.03 -2.99
C THR A 48 4.66 4.06 -3.35
N LEU A 49 5.72 4.16 -2.54
CA LEU A 49 6.88 5.00 -2.87
C LEU A 49 7.58 4.50 -4.15
N LEU A 50 7.80 3.19 -4.25
CA LEU A 50 8.36 2.55 -5.44
C LEU A 50 7.44 2.71 -6.65
N ALA A 51 6.13 2.54 -6.45
CA ALA A 51 5.11 2.70 -7.48
C ALA A 51 5.11 4.13 -8.06
N PHE A 52 5.27 5.15 -7.22
CA PHE A 52 5.37 6.53 -7.69
C PHE A 52 6.64 6.78 -8.51
N TRP A 53 7.78 6.24 -8.06
CA TRP A 53 9.04 6.40 -8.79
C TRP A 53 8.99 5.71 -10.17
N TYR A 54 8.53 4.46 -10.21
CA TYR A 54 8.30 3.72 -11.45
C TYR A 54 7.27 4.40 -12.35
N GLY A 55 6.13 4.82 -11.79
CA GLY A 55 5.08 5.52 -12.53
C GLY A 55 5.55 6.86 -13.11
N ARG A 56 6.44 7.58 -12.39
CA ARG A 56 7.06 8.81 -12.89
C ARG A 56 8.01 8.53 -14.05
N MET A 57 8.88 7.52 -13.95
CA MET A 57 9.75 7.11 -15.07
C MET A 57 8.92 6.71 -16.30
N ALA A 58 7.86 5.92 -16.10
CA ALA A 58 6.96 5.50 -17.17
C ALA A 58 6.19 6.67 -17.80
N SER A 59 5.83 7.70 -17.02
CA SER A 59 5.15 8.90 -17.52
C SER A 59 6.03 9.80 -18.40
N LEU A 60 7.36 9.69 -18.29
CA LEU A 60 8.29 10.41 -19.15
C LEU A 60 8.53 9.68 -20.49
N SER A 61 8.05 8.45 -20.62
CA SER A 61 8.16 7.69 -21.86
C SER A 61 7.13 8.17 -22.88
N ALA A 62 7.55 8.35 -24.14
CA ALA A 62 6.68 8.85 -25.22
C ALA A 62 5.50 7.92 -25.57
N ASN A 63 5.45 6.70 -25.01
CA ASN A 63 4.45 5.68 -25.35
C ASN A 63 3.37 5.58 -24.27
N LYS A 64 2.16 6.01 -24.62
CA LYS A 64 0.96 5.97 -23.75
C LYS A 64 0.66 4.59 -23.16
N HIS A 65 1.05 3.50 -23.83
CA HIS A 65 0.82 2.13 -23.35
C HIS A 65 1.83 1.71 -22.26
N GLN A 66 3.03 2.28 -22.22
CA GLN A 66 4.03 1.93 -21.20
C GLN A 66 3.63 2.38 -19.80
N PHE A 67 2.97 3.54 -19.69
CA PHE A 67 2.40 4.00 -18.43
C PHE A 67 1.37 3.00 -17.90
N THR A 68 0.36 2.66 -18.70
CA THR A 68 -0.69 1.71 -18.31
C THR A 68 -0.12 0.33 -17.96
N ASN A 69 0.83 -0.19 -18.76
CA ASN A 69 1.47 -1.47 -18.51
C ASN A 69 2.29 -1.48 -17.20
N ALA A 70 3.02 -0.40 -16.90
CA ALA A 70 3.76 -0.28 -15.65
C ALA A 70 2.83 -0.30 -14.43
N PHE A 71 1.68 0.39 -14.51
CA PHE A 71 0.69 0.38 -13.44
C PHE A 71 -0.02 -0.97 -13.28
N MET A 72 -0.38 -1.64 -14.38
CA MET A 72 -0.93 -3.00 -14.32
C MET A 72 0.09 -3.96 -13.68
N GLY A 73 1.37 -3.87 -14.06
CA GLY A 73 2.45 -4.66 -13.47
C GLY A 73 2.62 -4.40 -11.97
N LEU A 74 2.61 -3.13 -11.53
CA LEU A 74 2.62 -2.76 -10.11
C LEU A 74 1.41 -3.32 -9.37
N THR A 75 0.22 -3.25 -9.94
CA THR A 75 -0.99 -3.78 -9.31
C THR A 75 -0.92 -5.30 -9.15
N MET A 76 -0.46 -6.01 -10.20
CA MET A 76 -0.24 -7.46 -10.15
C MET A 76 0.80 -7.84 -9.09
N ALA A 77 1.94 -7.15 -9.08
CA ALA A 77 2.99 -7.38 -8.09
C ALA A 77 2.44 -7.17 -6.66
N LYS A 78 1.70 -6.08 -6.44
CA LYS A 78 1.06 -5.78 -5.15
C LYS A 78 0.15 -6.92 -4.69
N MET A 79 -0.69 -7.44 -5.58
CA MET A 79 -1.59 -8.55 -5.27
C MET A 79 -0.82 -9.83 -4.93
N LEU A 80 0.25 -10.15 -5.68
CA LEU A 80 1.09 -11.32 -5.40
C LEU A 80 1.81 -11.19 -4.05
N PHE A 81 2.43 -10.03 -3.77
CA PHE A 81 3.07 -9.77 -2.48
C PHE A 81 2.07 -9.80 -1.34
N SER A 82 0.86 -9.27 -1.53
CA SER A 82 -0.22 -9.32 -0.54
C SER A 82 -0.58 -10.76 -0.17
N LEU A 83 -0.70 -11.63 -1.18
CA LEU A 83 -0.94 -13.06 -0.95
C LEU A 83 0.22 -13.70 -0.19
N MET A 84 1.47 -13.44 -0.59
CA MET A 84 2.66 -13.97 0.08
C MET A 84 2.76 -13.53 1.54
N ILE A 85 2.41 -12.27 1.85
CA ILE A 85 2.42 -11.74 3.22
C ILE A 85 1.36 -12.44 4.08
N ILE A 86 0.13 -12.59 3.58
CA ILE A 86 -0.95 -13.26 4.30
C ILE A 86 -0.61 -14.73 4.53
N VAL A 87 -0.24 -15.46 3.48
CA VAL A 87 0.07 -16.89 3.56
C VAL A 87 1.31 -17.12 4.43
N GLY A 88 2.35 -16.31 4.24
CA GLY A 88 3.56 -16.37 5.05
C GLY A 88 3.27 -16.19 6.54
N TYR A 89 2.48 -15.18 6.90
CA TYR A 89 2.08 -14.98 8.29
C TYR A 89 1.23 -16.13 8.84
N PHE A 90 0.29 -16.65 8.05
CA PHE A 90 -0.55 -17.77 8.45
C PHE A 90 0.28 -19.03 8.78
N PHE A 91 1.28 -19.36 7.97
CA PHE A 91 2.14 -20.53 8.20
C PHE A 91 3.18 -20.33 9.32
N LEU A 92 3.80 -19.14 9.40
CA LEU A 92 4.87 -18.87 10.36
C LEU A 92 4.35 -18.60 11.77
N ALA A 93 3.31 -17.77 11.89
CA ALA A 93 2.80 -17.31 13.18
C ALA A 93 1.66 -18.17 13.72
N LYS A 94 1.05 -19.03 12.89
CA LYS A 94 -0.11 -19.87 13.22
C LYS A 94 -1.13 -19.12 14.09
N PRO A 95 -1.65 -17.99 13.60
CA PRO A 95 -2.45 -17.09 14.42
C PRO A 95 -3.68 -17.84 14.96
N THR A 96 -3.91 -17.73 16.26
CA THR A 96 -5.02 -18.39 16.97
C THR A 96 -6.38 -17.87 16.51
N ASP A 97 -6.42 -16.64 16.03
CA ASP A 97 -7.61 -15.98 15.49
C ASP A 97 -7.28 -15.28 14.15
N LYS A 98 -8.33 -14.96 13.39
CA LYS A 98 -8.21 -14.37 12.05
C LYS A 98 -8.26 -12.85 12.05
N LEU A 99 -8.18 -12.19 13.22
CA LEU A 99 -8.37 -10.74 13.34
C LEU A 99 -7.25 -9.95 12.65
N PHE A 100 -6.06 -10.53 12.47
CA PHE A 100 -4.94 -9.93 11.73
C PHE A 100 -5.31 -9.48 10.31
N ILE A 101 -6.34 -10.09 9.71
CA ILE A 101 -6.75 -9.80 8.34
C ILE A 101 -7.45 -8.44 8.21
N VAL A 102 -8.07 -7.94 9.30
CA VAL A 102 -8.79 -6.66 9.32
C VAL A 102 -7.84 -5.47 9.14
N PRO A 103 -6.76 -5.29 9.95
CA PRO A 103 -5.80 -4.22 9.70
C PRO A 103 -5.10 -4.39 8.35
N PHE A 104 -4.84 -5.62 7.91
CA PHE A 104 -4.26 -5.88 6.60
C PHE A 104 -5.10 -5.32 5.46
N PHE A 105 -6.38 -5.72 5.37
CA PHE A 105 -7.26 -5.24 4.32
C PHE A 105 -7.55 -3.74 4.44
N GLY A 106 -7.64 -3.22 5.67
CA GLY A 106 -7.77 -1.79 5.91
C GLY A 106 -6.62 -0.99 5.29
N ILE A 107 -5.37 -1.37 5.59
CA ILE A 107 -4.18 -0.75 4.98
C ILE A 107 -4.21 -0.94 3.46
N TYR A 108 -4.42 -2.17 2.99
CA TYR A 108 -4.44 -2.48 1.56
C TYR A 108 -5.42 -1.57 0.81
N LEU A 109 -6.65 -1.40 1.31
CA LEU A 109 -7.66 -0.57 0.67
C LEU A 109 -7.28 0.91 0.69
N ILE A 110 -6.84 1.44 1.82
CA ILE A 110 -6.42 2.85 1.93
C ILE A 110 -5.33 3.17 0.90
N TYR A 111 -4.27 2.33 0.84
CA TYR A 111 -3.19 2.52 -0.11
C TYR A 111 -3.62 2.27 -1.55
N THR A 112 -4.54 1.33 -1.80
CA THR A 112 -5.08 1.09 -3.16
C THR A 112 -5.88 2.28 -3.68
N VAL A 113 -6.74 2.86 -2.85
CA VAL A 113 -7.50 4.08 -3.21
C VAL A 113 -6.54 5.23 -3.49
N PHE A 114 -5.53 5.41 -2.63
CA PHE A 114 -4.51 6.43 -2.83
C PHE A 114 -3.73 6.21 -4.15
N GLU A 115 -3.21 5.01 -4.39
CA GLU A 115 -2.49 4.66 -5.63
C GLU A 115 -3.34 4.87 -6.89
N THR A 116 -4.62 4.49 -6.85
CA THR A 116 -5.55 4.70 -7.96
C THR A 116 -5.76 6.19 -8.21
N ALA A 117 -5.88 7.00 -7.15
CA ALA A 117 -5.97 8.45 -7.26
C ALA A 117 -4.69 9.08 -7.84
N LEU A 118 -3.51 8.54 -7.50
CA LEU A 118 -2.24 8.94 -8.09
C LEU A 118 -2.19 8.63 -9.58
N LEU A 119 -2.59 7.42 -9.97
CA LEU A 119 -2.63 6.97 -11.35
C LEU A 119 -3.52 7.89 -12.18
N MET A 120 -4.74 8.16 -11.71
CA MET A 120 -5.66 9.07 -12.39
C MET A 120 -5.08 10.49 -12.56
N LYS A 121 -4.34 10.98 -11.55
CA LYS A 121 -3.67 12.29 -11.63
C LYS A 121 -2.45 12.31 -12.54
N LEU A 122 -1.67 11.22 -12.62
CA LEU A 122 -0.53 11.14 -13.54
C LEU A 122 -1.00 10.91 -15.00
N GLY A 123 -2.02 10.09 -15.21
CA GLY A 123 -2.57 9.79 -16.53
C GLY A 123 -3.31 10.96 -17.20
N ARG A 124 -3.89 11.88 -16.42
CA ARG A 124 -4.51 13.12 -16.93
C ARG A 124 -3.53 14.21 -17.35
N THR A 125 -2.22 14.03 -17.12
CA THR A 125 -1.20 15.01 -17.55
C THR A 125 -0.79 14.86 -19.03
N HIS A 126 -1.53 14.05 -19.80
CA HIS A 126 -1.39 13.84 -21.23
C HIS A 126 -2.69 14.07 -21.98
#